data_AF-C7PVF2-F1
#
_entry.id   AF-C7PVF2-F1
#
_cell.length_a   1.000
_cell.length_b   1.000
_cell.length_c   1.000
_cell.angle_alpha   90.00
_cell.angle_beta   90.00
_cell.angle_gamma   90.00
#
_symmetry.space_group_name_H-M   'P 1'
#
loop_
_entity.id
_entity.type
_entity.pdbx_description
1 polymer ?
#
loop_
_entity_poly.entity_id
_entity_poly.type
_entity_poly.pdbx_seq_one_letter_code
_entity_poly.pdbx_strand_id
1 'polypeptide(L)'
;MSTAAETAGSKPINYRLNLGEGWTRIRLDDHAEADVNAFLDTVFAAVPADAAEAGRDLIGGRLTTQIVAGRAKGGIDFYIPTPGGGPVPALTVMASEVKIPSAAVPEPADVVARVAASNPTARTGVIAGMPAVRIDRSAGAGLDAEPAGEDAEEDKDGFQPPRPRHIEYVVPVAGDPDHRWLSIALTGQAGPGGDEAKVDAAISRFDQAVADLAWTEGEGSGA
;
A
#
# COMPACT_ATOMS: atom_id res chain seq x y z
N MET A 1 -19.68 -7.00 -38.33
CA MET A 1 -18.29 -7.37 -37.97
C MET A 1 -17.68 -6.15 -37.30
N SER A 2 -17.74 -6.09 -35.98
CA SER A 2 -17.17 -4.99 -35.20
C SER A 2 -15.80 -5.42 -34.70
N THR A 3 -14.78 -4.69 -35.12
CA THR A 3 -13.39 -4.85 -34.71
C THR A 3 -13.29 -4.52 -33.22
N ALA A 4 -12.99 -5.52 -32.40
CA ALA A 4 -12.56 -5.30 -31.03
C ALA A 4 -11.26 -4.49 -31.09
N ALA A 5 -11.27 -3.30 -30.49
CA ALA A 5 -10.06 -2.54 -30.26
C ALA A 5 -9.21 -3.34 -29.27
N GLU A 6 -8.20 -4.01 -29.82
CA GLU A 6 -7.09 -4.60 -29.09
C GLU A 6 -6.50 -3.50 -28.20
N THR A 7 -6.78 -3.58 -26.91
CA THR A 7 -6.23 -2.64 -25.93
C THR A 7 -4.76 -2.99 -25.85
N ALA A 8 -3.91 -2.25 -26.57
CA ALA A 8 -2.46 -2.43 -26.52
C ALA A 8 -2.02 -2.31 -25.06
N GLY A 9 -1.76 -3.46 -24.43
CA GLY A 9 -1.50 -3.56 -23.01
C GLY A 9 -0.15 -2.97 -22.68
N SER A 10 -0.14 -1.87 -21.92
CA SER A 10 1.09 -1.31 -21.37
C SER A 10 1.82 -2.38 -20.55
N LYS A 11 3.15 -2.45 -20.68
CA LYS A 11 3.99 -3.49 -20.06
C LYS A 11 3.78 -3.50 -18.54
N PRO A 12 3.66 -4.63 -17.84
CA PRO A 12 3.50 -4.61 -16.37
C PRO A 12 4.63 -3.86 -15.66
N ILE A 13 4.30 -3.10 -14.61
CA ILE A 13 5.31 -2.49 -13.72
C ILE A 13 5.88 -3.60 -12.84
N ASN A 14 7.16 -3.91 -13.04
CA ASN A 14 7.84 -4.96 -12.31
C ASN A 14 8.84 -4.32 -11.33
N TYR A 15 8.71 -4.67 -10.05
CA TYR A 15 9.52 -4.13 -8.99
C TYR A 15 9.70 -5.16 -7.88
N ARG A 16 10.72 -4.93 -7.04
CA ARG A 16 10.98 -5.68 -5.83
C ARG A 16 10.93 -4.75 -4.63
N LEU A 17 9.96 -4.99 -3.75
CA LEU A 17 9.82 -4.33 -2.45
C LEU A 17 10.05 -5.35 -1.34
N ASN A 18 11.10 -5.16 -0.53
CA ASN A 18 11.46 -6.09 0.53
C ASN A 18 10.98 -5.59 1.90
N LEU A 19 9.77 -5.98 2.29
CA LEU A 19 9.25 -5.73 3.65
C LEU A 19 9.80 -6.72 4.69
N GLY A 20 10.69 -7.63 4.28
CA GLY A 20 11.31 -8.69 5.07
C GLY A 20 10.31 -9.72 5.60
N GLU A 21 10.78 -10.56 6.53
CA GLU A 21 9.98 -11.63 7.11
C GLU A 21 8.70 -11.10 7.79
N GLY A 22 7.64 -11.90 7.77
CA GLY A 22 6.35 -11.58 8.39
C GLY A 22 5.40 -10.76 7.52
N TRP A 23 5.66 -10.62 6.21
CA TRP A 23 4.75 -10.02 5.24
C TRP A 23 4.42 -11.01 4.13
N THR A 24 3.14 -11.09 3.77
CA THR A 24 2.64 -11.86 2.65
C THR A 24 2.23 -10.92 1.52
N ARG A 25 2.73 -11.17 0.31
CA ARG A 25 2.32 -10.48 -0.92
C ARG A 25 1.10 -11.18 -1.51
N ILE A 26 0.08 -10.40 -1.87
CA ILE A 26 -1.08 -10.80 -2.65
C ILE A 26 -1.05 -9.97 -3.93
N ARG A 27 -0.83 -10.62 -5.06
CA ARG A 27 -0.88 -9.97 -6.37
C ARG A 27 -2.32 -9.65 -6.72
N LEU A 28 -2.56 -8.46 -7.28
CA LEU A 28 -3.90 -8.00 -7.66
C LEU A 28 -4.23 -8.30 -9.12
N ASP A 29 -3.54 -9.27 -9.71
CA ASP A 29 -3.81 -9.84 -11.02
C ASP A 29 -4.60 -11.16 -10.89
N ASP A 30 -4.64 -11.97 -11.94
CA ASP A 30 -5.37 -13.25 -11.96
C ASP A 30 -4.89 -14.27 -10.92
N HIS A 31 -3.75 -14.04 -10.25
CA HIS A 31 -3.24 -14.89 -9.18
C HIS A 31 -3.80 -14.55 -7.80
N ALA A 32 -4.57 -13.47 -7.65
CA ALA A 32 -5.03 -12.98 -6.35
C ALA A 32 -5.74 -14.05 -5.50
N GLU A 33 -6.57 -14.88 -6.12
CA GLU A 33 -7.30 -15.96 -5.42
C GLU A 33 -6.34 -17.02 -4.87
N ALA A 34 -5.34 -17.42 -5.66
CA ALA A 34 -4.33 -18.38 -5.24
C ALA A 34 -3.48 -17.82 -4.08
N ASP A 35 -3.09 -16.54 -4.17
CA ASP A 35 -2.31 -15.87 -3.13
C ASP A 35 -3.12 -15.73 -1.82
N VAL A 36 -4.42 -15.42 -1.91
CA VAL A 36 -5.33 -15.40 -0.75
C VAL A 36 -5.45 -16.77 -0.11
N ASN A 37 -5.64 -17.83 -0.90
CA ASN A 37 -5.75 -19.19 -0.39
C ASN A 37 -4.47 -19.63 0.33
N ALA A 38 -3.30 -19.36 -0.25
CA ALA A 38 -2.01 -19.64 0.38
C ALA A 38 -1.79 -18.85 1.68
N PHE A 39 -2.25 -17.60 1.73
CA PHE A 39 -2.26 -16.82 2.96
C PHE A 39 -3.16 -17.48 4.03
N LEU A 40 -4.41 -17.80 3.68
CA LEU A 40 -5.34 -18.45 4.60
C LEU A 40 -4.84 -19.82 5.09
N ASP A 41 -4.19 -20.61 4.23
CA ASP A 41 -3.54 -21.85 4.62
C ASP A 41 -2.50 -21.62 5.72
N THR A 42 -1.69 -20.56 5.58
CA THR A 42 -0.68 -20.19 6.57
C THR A 42 -1.33 -19.73 7.88
N VAL A 43 -2.35 -18.88 7.81
CA VAL A 43 -3.05 -18.34 9.01
C VAL A 43 -3.70 -19.45 9.83
N PHE A 44 -4.33 -20.40 9.15
CA PHE A 44 -5.14 -21.45 9.80
C PHE A 44 -4.42 -22.80 9.92
N ALA A 45 -3.12 -22.88 9.59
CA ALA A 45 -2.35 -24.12 9.63
C ALA A 45 -2.41 -24.85 10.99
N ALA A 46 -2.51 -24.10 12.09
CA ALA A 46 -2.56 -24.65 13.45
C ALA A 46 -3.98 -24.67 14.06
N VAL A 47 -5.01 -24.30 13.29
CA VAL A 47 -6.40 -24.20 13.77
C VAL A 47 -7.17 -25.46 13.36
N PRO A 48 -7.97 -26.08 14.26
CA PRO A 48 -8.86 -27.18 13.90
C PRO A 48 -9.78 -26.82 12.72
N ALA A 49 -10.01 -27.76 11.80
CA ALA A 49 -10.68 -27.49 10.52
C ALA A 49 -12.09 -26.89 10.68
N ASP A 50 -12.84 -27.39 11.67
CA ASP A 50 -14.17 -26.91 12.04
C ASP A 50 -14.18 -25.46 12.55
N ALA A 51 -13.17 -25.09 13.33
CA ALA A 51 -12.98 -23.71 13.79
C ALA A 51 -12.38 -22.80 12.71
N ALA A 52 -11.62 -23.37 11.77
CA ALA A 52 -10.97 -22.62 10.69
C ALA A 52 -11.97 -22.17 9.62
N GLU A 53 -12.98 -22.97 9.27
CA GLU A 53 -13.91 -22.71 8.16
C GLU A 53 -14.56 -21.33 8.26
N ALA A 54 -15.22 -21.02 9.39
CA ALA A 54 -15.85 -19.71 9.59
C ALA A 54 -14.86 -18.54 9.57
N GLY A 55 -13.64 -18.75 10.07
CA GLY A 55 -12.57 -17.75 10.04
C GLY A 55 -12.04 -17.52 8.62
N ARG A 56 -11.93 -18.57 7.82
CA ARG A 56 -11.47 -18.51 6.43
C ARG A 56 -12.47 -17.76 5.57
N ASP A 57 -13.77 -18.02 5.73
CA ASP A 57 -14.81 -17.30 5.00
C ASP A 57 -14.82 -15.80 5.34
N LEU A 58 -14.73 -15.47 6.63
CA LEU A 58 -14.72 -14.09 7.09
C LEU A 58 -13.49 -13.31 6.59
N ILE A 59 -12.29 -13.87 6.77
CA ILE A 59 -11.04 -13.22 6.36
C ILE A 59 -10.94 -13.20 4.83
N GLY A 60 -11.23 -14.31 4.16
CA GLY A 60 -11.24 -14.44 2.71
C GLY A 60 -12.21 -13.47 2.03
N GLY A 61 -13.44 -13.35 2.55
CA GLY A 61 -14.42 -12.38 2.04
C GLY A 61 -13.96 -10.93 2.17
N ARG A 62 -13.34 -10.58 3.30
CA ARG A 62 -12.76 -9.24 3.51
C ARG A 62 -11.60 -8.96 2.55
N LEU A 63 -10.68 -9.93 2.38
CA LEU A 63 -9.56 -9.81 1.46
C LEU A 63 -10.04 -9.65 0.01
N THR A 64 -11.02 -10.45 -0.42
CA THR A 64 -11.63 -10.32 -1.75
C THR A 64 -12.22 -8.93 -1.97
N THR A 65 -12.91 -8.38 -0.97
CA THR A 65 -13.46 -7.02 -1.04
C THR A 65 -12.35 -5.97 -1.19
N GLN A 66 -11.25 -6.12 -0.44
CA GLN A 66 -10.09 -5.24 -0.54
C GLN A 66 -9.40 -5.35 -1.90
N ILE A 67 -9.24 -6.57 -2.44
CA ILE A 67 -8.65 -6.82 -3.77
C ILE A 67 -9.46 -6.12 -4.86
N VAL A 68 -10.79 -6.27 -4.85
CA VAL A 68 -11.67 -5.59 -5.82
C VAL A 68 -11.52 -4.07 -5.72
N ALA A 69 -11.55 -3.52 -4.50
CA ALA A 69 -11.37 -2.09 -4.28
C ALA A 69 -9.97 -1.59 -4.67
N GLY A 70 -8.93 -2.40 -4.47
CA GLY A 70 -7.55 -2.11 -4.85
C GLY A 70 -7.39 -2.09 -6.37
N ARG A 71 -7.90 -3.11 -7.08
CA ARG A 71 -7.90 -3.18 -8.54
C ARG A 71 -8.58 -1.97 -9.18
N ALA A 72 -9.72 -1.54 -8.64
CA ALA A 72 -10.44 -0.37 -9.12
C ALA A 72 -9.63 0.95 -9.01
N LYS A 73 -8.57 0.96 -8.17
CA LYS A 73 -7.65 2.09 -7.97
C LYS A 73 -6.29 1.89 -8.65
N GLY A 74 -6.15 0.91 -9.55
CA GLY A 74 -4.89 0.61 -10.22
C GLY A 74 -3.90 -0.17 -9.33
N GLY A 75 -4.38 -0.83 -8.28
CA GLY A 75 -3.57 -1.67 -7.41
C GLY A 75 -2.88 -2.80 -8.17
N ILE A 76 -1.59 -2.99 -7.87
CA ILE A 76 -0.73 -4.04 -8.41
C ILE A 76 -0.55 -5.15 -7.37
N ASP A 77 -0.23 -4.76 -6.11
CA ASP A 77 0.01 -5.69 -5.02
C ASP A 77 -0.54 -5.18 -3.69
N PHE A 78 -1.01 -6.09 -2.86
CA PHE A 78 -1.19 -5.89 -1.43
C PHE A 78 -0.12 -6.65 -0.65
N TYR A 79 0.39 -6.03 0.41
CA TYR A 79 1.20 -6.70 1.41
C TYR A 79 0.48 -6.62 2.75
N ILE A 80 0.35 -7.78 3.39
CA ILE A 80 -0.38 -7.93 4.65
C ILE A 80 0.56 -8.63 5.62
N PRO A 81 0.64 -8.19 6.89
CA PRO A 81 1.41 -8.91 7.89
C PRO A 81 0.91 -10.35 8.02
N THR A 82 1.83 -11.31 7.96
CA THR A 82 1.55 -12.68 8.32
C THR A 82 1.29 -12.73 9.84
N PRO A 83 0.18 -13.31 10.31
CA PRO A 83 -0.14 -13.34 11.74
C PRO A 83 0.97 -14.02 12.55
N GLY A 84 1.55 -13.27 13.48
CA GLY A 84 2.51 -13.76 14.47
C GLY A 84 1.95 -13.68 15.87
N GLY A 85 1.17 -14.70 16.29
CA GLY A 85 0.91 -15.04 17.70
C GLY A 85 0.41 -13.94 18.67
N GLY A 86 -0.17 -12.83 18.22
CA GLY A 86 -0.65 -11.74 19.09
C GLY A 86 -1.51 -10.70 18.35
N PRO A 87 -2.10 -9.72 19.06
CA PRO A 87 -2.86 -8.65 18.43
C PRO A 87 -1.94 -7.79 17.57
N VAL A 88 -2.07 -7.92 16.25
CA VAL A 88 -1.31 -7.15 15.27
C VAL A 88 -2.07 -5.85 14.97
N PRO A 89 -1.40 -4.69 14.89
CA PRO A 89 -2.02 -3.50 14.31
C PRO A 89 -2.61 -3.81 12.94
N ALA A 90 -3.71 -3.15 12.57
CA ALA A 90 -4.30 -3.29 11.25
C ALA A 90 -3.40 -2.57 10.23
N LEU A 91 -2.36 -3.27 9.75
CA LEU A 91 -1.39 -2.77 8.79
C LEU A 91 -1.65 -3.36 7.41
N THR A 92 -1.62 -2.52 6.39
CA THR A 92 -1.60 -2.93 4.99
C THR A 92 -0.66 -2.03 4.21
N VAL A 93 0.04 -2.61 3.24
CA VAL A 93 0.77 -1.85 2.22
C VAL A 93 0.12 -2.15 0.87
N MET A 94 -0.15 -1.12 0.09
CA MET A 94 -0.66 -1.25 -1.27
C MET A 94 0.33 -0.62 -2.23
N ALA A 95 0.71 -1.35 -3.27
CA ALA A 95 1.38 -0.79 -4.43
C ALA A 95 0.35 -0.61 -5.56
N SER A 96 0.36 0.54 -6.22
CA SER A 96 -0.59 0.87 -7.29
C SER A 96 0.09 1.66 -8.41
N GLU A 97 -0.33 1.41 -9.64
CA GLU A 97 -0.01 2.26 -10.78
C GLU A 97 -0.82 3.55 -10.68
N VAL A 98 -0.14 4.69 -10.78
CA VAL A 98 -0.76 6.00 -10.90
C VAL A 98 -0.38 6.60 -12.24
N LYS A 99 -1.39 7.02 -13.00
CA LYS A 99 -1.22 7.82 -14.21
C LYS A 99 -1.42 9.27 -13.84
N ILE A 100 -0.35 10.07 -13.89
CA ILE A 100 -0.43 11.50 -13.63
C ILE A 100 -0.82 12.19 -14.94
N PRO A 101 -2.02 12.81 -15.04
CA PRO A 101 -2.46 13.42 -16.28
C PRO A 101 -1.58 14.62 -16.62
N SER A 102 -0.93 14.60 -17.77
CA SER A 102 -0.25 15.78 -18.30
C SER A 102 -0.29 15.82 -19.82
N ALA A 103 -0.61 16.99 -20.37
CA ALA A 103 -0.69 17.25 -21.82
C ALA A 103 0.69 17.39 -22.49
N ALA A 104 1.75 17.50 -21.68
CA ALA A 104 3.15 17.40 -22.08
C ALA A 104 3.83 16.48 -21.07
N VAL A 105 4.70 15.56 -21.51
CA VAL A 105 5.46 14.70 -20.61
C VAL A 105 6.26 15.58 -19.64
N PRO A 106 5.86 15.69 -18.36
CA PRO A 106 6.60 16.50 -17.41
C PRO A 106 7.82 15.71 -16.95
N GLU A 107 8.97 16.39 -16.83
CA GLU A 107 10.15 15.78 -16.23
C GLU A 107 9.79 15.28 -14.82
N PRO A 108 10.18 14.07 -14.40
CA PRO A 108 9.79 13.52 -13.11
C PRO A 108 10.12 14.43 -11.92
N ALA A 109 11.20 15.19 -12.00
CA ALA A 109 11.57 16.18 -10.98
C ALA A 109 10.52 17.28 -10.80
N ASP A 110 9.91 17.76 -11.89
CA ASP A 110 8.88 18.81 -11.86
C ASP A 110 7.58 18.31 -11.22
N VAL A 111 7.22 17.05 -11.53
CA VAL A 111 6.07 16.39 -10.90
C VAL A 111 6.28 16.25 -9.40
N VAL A 112 7.45 15.75 -8.99
CA VAL A 112 7.82 15.61 -7.57
C VAL A 112 7.78 16.96 -6.87
N ALA A 113 8.35 18.01 -7.46
CA ALA A 113 8.31 19.36 -6.90
C ALA A 113 6.88 19.87 -6.74
N ARG A 114 6.01 19.66 -7.73
CA ARG A 114 4.60 20.08 -7.68
C ARG A 114 3.79 19.33 -6.64
N VAL A 115 3.97 18.01 -6.54
CA VAL A 115 3.34 17.19 -5.51
C VAL A 115 3.80 17.64 -4.13
N ALA A 116 5.11 17.86 -3.93
CA ALA A 116 5.65 18.34 -2.68
C ALA A 116 5.10 19.72 -2.29
N ALA A 117 5.02 20.66 -3.24
CA ALA A 117 4.45 21.99 -3.01
C ALA A 117 2.96 21.96 -2.61
N SER A 118 2.23 20.92 -3.02
CA SER A 118 0.80 20.75 -2.75
C SER A 118 0.52 19.95 -1.46
N ASN A 119 1.55 19.41 -0.81
CA ASN A 119 1.43 18.54 0.35
C ASN A 119 2.41 19.02 1.46
N PRO A 120 1.93 19.70 2.52
CA PRO A 120 2.80 20.27 3.56
C PRO A 120 3.70 19.27 4.30
N THR A 121 3.32 17.99 4.29
CA THR A 121 4.05 16.90 4.96
C THR A 121 4.99 16.15 4.02
N ALA A 122 5.06 16.58 2.76
CA ALA A 122 5.85 15.91 1.77
C ALA A 122 7.35 16.11 1.99
N ARG A 123 8.11 15.05 1.74
CA ARG A 123 9.58 15.05 1.71
C ARG A 123 10.02 14.48 0.38
N THR A 124 10.89 15.20 -0.32
CA THR A 124 11.47 14.73 -1.59
C THR A 124 12.75 13.95 -1.33
N GLY A 125 13.08 13.05 -2.25
CA GLY A 125 14.28 12.23 -2.16
C GLY A 125 14.56 11.50 -3.47
N VAL A 126 15.45 10.52 -3.42
CA VAL A 126 15.76 9.64 -4.55
C VAL A 126 15.48 8.21 -4.14
N ILE A 127 14.69 7.50 -4.94
CA ILE A 127 14.36 6.07 -4.76
C ILE A 127 14.60 5.36 -6.08
N ALA A 128 15.31 4.24 -6.04
CA ALA A 128 15.66 3.46 -7.24
C ALA A 128 16.29 4.32 -8.37
N GLY A 129 17.11 5.32 -7.99
CA GLY A 129 17.77 6.24 -8.92
C GLY A 129 16.87 7.36 -9.48
N MET A 130 15.61 7.45 -9.07
CA MET A 130 14.65 8.42 -9.57
C MET A 130 14.23 9.43 -8.51
N PRO A 131 13.90 10.68 -8.87
CA PRO A 131 13.29 11.62 -7.93
C PRO A 131 11.95 11.08 -7.45
N ALA A 132 11.72 11.16 -6.14
CA ALA A 132 10.54 10.62 -5.50
C ALA A 132 10.03 11.55 -4.40
N VAL A 133 8.78 11.31 -3.98
CA VAL A 133 8.16 12.03 -2.86
C VAL A 133 7.54 11.05 -1.87
N ARG A 134 7.77 11.30 -0.58
CA ARG A 134 7.10 10.68 0.57
C ARG A 134 6.10 11.66 1.14
N ILE A 135 4.86 11.26 1.36
CA ILE A 135 3.79 12.08 1.92
C ILE A 135 3.28 11.40 3.19
N ASP A 136 3.20 12.15 4.29
CA ASP A 136 2.56 11.68 5.53
C ASP A 136 1.15 12.28 5.63
N ARG A 137 0.13 11.46 5.42
CA ARG A 137 -1.28 11.85 5.51
C ARG A 137 -1.92 11.44 6.84
N SER A 138 -1.11 11.11 7.84
CA SER A 138 -1.62 10.75 9.17
C SER A 138 -2.40 11.92 9.79
N ALA A 139 -3.49 11.62 10.50
CA ALA A 139 -4.35 12.65 11.08
C ALA A 139 -3.59 13.56 12.07
N GLY A 140 -3.39 14.83 11.71
CA GLY A 140 -2.62 15.83 12.47
C GLY A 140 -1.18 16.05 11.99
N ALA A 141 -0.75 15.44 10.89
CA ALA A 141 0.57 15.68 10.32
C ALA A 141 0.71 17.04 9.61
N GLY A 142 -0.39 17.72 9.29
CA GLY A 142 -0.38 19.09 8.75
C GLY A 142 -0.09 20.14 9.83
N LEU A 143 0.71 21.16 9.49
CA LEU A 143 1.20 22.21 10.41
C LEU A 143 0.13 23.10 11.07
N ASP A 144 -1.15 22.87 10.80
CA ASP A 144 -2.26 23.49 11.50
C ASP A 144 -3.22 22.37 11.96
N ALA A 145 -2.77 21.57 12.92
CA ALA A 145 -3.70 20.76 13.70
C ALA A 145 -4.58 21.72 14.52
N GLU A 146 -5.58 22.29 13.86
CA GLU A 146 -6.75 22.88 14.51
C GLU A 146 -7.16 21.91 15.63
N PRO A 147 -7.42 22.40 16.85
CA PRO A 147 -7.94 21.54 17.91
C PRO A 147 -9.18 20.85 17.36
N ALA A 148 -9.27 19.53 17.56
CA ALA A 148 -10.40 18.73 17.10
C ALA A 148 -11.69 19.49 17.40
N GLY A 149 -12.47 19.78 16.35
CA GLY A 149 -13.69 20.56 16.47
C GLY A 149 -14.58 20.02 17.59
N GLU A 150 -15.29 20.94 18.24
CA GLU A 150 -16.17 20.76 19.41
C GLU A 150 -17.32 19.75 19.25
N ASP A 151 -17.35 18.98 18.14
CA ASP A 151 -18.31 17.92 17.85
C ASP A 151 -17.74 16.50 18.05
N ALA A 152 -16.49 16.37 18.51
CA ALA A 152 -16.09 15.14 19.18
C ALA A 152 -16.85 15.12 20.51
N GLU A 153 -17.99 14.42 20.55
CA GLU A 153 -18.59 14.08 21.84
C GLU A 153 -17.47 13.49 22.69
N GLU A 154 -17.08 14.24 23.73
CA GLU A 154 -16.22 13.76 24.78
C GLU A 154 -16.93 12.55 25.37
N ASP A 155 -16.58 11.37 24.86
CA ASP A 155 -16.81 10.13 25.58
C ASP A 155 -16.24 10.38 26.96
N LYS A 156 -17.12 10.36 27.96
CA LYS A 156 -16.93 10.86 29.34
C LYS A 156 -15.82 10.16 30.14
N ASP A 157 -15.03 9.33 29.47
CA ASP A 157 -13.91 8.55 29.98
C ASP A 157 -12.54 8.99 29.41
N GLY A 158 -12.47 10.04 28.56
CA GLY A 158 -11.19 10.55 28.04
C GLY A 158 -10.49 9.58 27.06
N PHE A 159 -11.23 8.63 26.49
CA PHE A 159 -10.70 7.69 25.52
C PHE A 159 -10.62 8.34 24.13
N GLN A 160 -9.41 8.70 23.71
CA GLN A 160 -9.17 9.14 22.34
C GLN A 160 -8.85 7.91 21.47
N PRO A 161 -9.66 7.58 20.45
CA PRO A 161 -9.38 6.43 19.60
C PRO A 161 -8.04 6.60 18.87
N PRO A 162 -7.27 5.51 18.68
CA PRO A 162 -5.98 5.58 18.01
C PRO A 162 -6.15 6.11 16.58
N ARG A 163 -5.31 7.06 16.19
CA ARG A 163 -5.41 7.76 14.91
C ARG A 163 -4.84 6.88 13.79
N PRO A 164 -5.53 6.74 12.64
CA PRO A 164 -4.97 6.03 11.50
C PRO A 164 -3.74 6.77 10.96
N ARG A 165 -2.70 5.99 10.67
CA ARG A 165 -1.45 6.42 10.05
C ARG A 165 -1.48 6.08 8.57
N HIS A 166 -1.06 7.01 7.74
CA HIS A 166 -1.03 6.81 6.28
C HIS A 166 0.20 7.46 5.68
N ILE A 167 1.12 6.64 5.16
CA ILE A 167 2.34 7.09 4.51
C ILE A 167 2.30 6.64 3.06
N GLU A 168 2.57 7.55 2.13
CA GLU A 168 2.56 7.28 0.69
C GLU A 168 3.89 7.68 0.07
N TYR A 169 4.47 6.81 -0.73
CA TYR A 169 5.57 7.12 -1.63
C TYR A 169 5.08 7.15 -3.07
N VAL A 170 5.54 8.12 -3.84
CA VAL A 170 5.27 8.19 -5.28
C VAL A 170 6.61 8.26 -6.01
N VAL A 171 6.87 7.25 -6.85
CA VAL A 171 8.15 7.02 -7.53
C VAL A 171 7.87 6.79 -9.02
N PRO A 172 8.55 7.50 -9.94
CA PRO A 172 8.37 7.27 -11.37
C PRO A 172 9.02 5.94 -11.77
N VAL A 173 8.41 5.21 -12.69
CA VAL A 173 8.98 3.96 -13.22
C VAL A 173 10.14 4.32 -14.14
N ALA A 174 11.34 3.84 -13.82
CA ALA A 174 12.54 4.19 -14.56
C ALA A 174 12.49 3.67 -16.02
N GLY A 175 12.80 4.55 -16.98
CA GLY A 175 12.85 4.19 -18.40
C GLY A 175 11.49 3.85 -19.02
N ASP A 176 10.38 4.15 -18.33
CA ASP A 176 9.04 3.84 -18.81
C ASP A 176 8.56 4.86 -19.85
N PRO A 177 8.24 4.45 -21.09
CA PRO A 177 7.80 5.35 -22.15
C PRO A 177 6.40 5.91 -21.91
N ASP A 178 5.60 5.24 -21.08
CA ASP A 178 4.24 5.66 -20.72
C ASP A 178 4.24 6.62 -19.52
N HIS A 179 5.43 6.98 -19.00
CA HIS A 179 5.63 7.90 -17.88
C HIS A 179 4.81 7.54 -16.65
N ARG A 180 4.69 6.23 -16.39
CA ARG A 180 3.91 5.70 -15.27
C ARG A 180 4.63 5.90 -13.95
N TRP A 181 3.83 5.93 -12.89
CA TRP A 181 4.29 6.10 -11.52
C TRP A 181 3.82 4.95 -10.67
N LEU A 182 4.67 4.54 -9.74
CA LEU A 182 4.34 3.61 -8.67
C LEU A 182 4.00 4.43 -7.42
N SER A 183 2.77 4.32 -6.93
CA SER A 183 2.43 4.72 -5.57
C SER A 183 2.53 3.51 -4.65
N ILE A 184 3.21 3.65 -3.51
CA ILE A 184 3.31 2.64 -2.47
C ILE A 184 2.81 3.27 -1.17
N ALA A 185 1.68 2.81 -0.67
CA ALA A 185 1.00 3.38 0.49
C ALA A 185 0.90 2.38 1.64
N LEU A 186 1.41 2.76 2.82
CA LEU A 186 1.16 2.06 4.07
C LEU A 186 -0.02 2.71 4.78
N THR A 187 -0.97 1.89 5.22
CA THR A 187 -2.03 2.29 6.16
C THR A 187 -1.89 1.46 7.42
N GLY A 188 -1.96 2.11 8.58
CA GLY A 188 -1.81 1.46 9.87
C GLY A 188 -2.71 2.05 10.93
N GLN A 189 -3.22 1.20 11.82
CA GLN A 189 -3.91 1.64 13.03
C GLN A 189 -3.51 0.75 14.20
N ALA A 190 -3.22 1.34 15.35
CA ALA A 190 -2.94 0.58 16.56
C ALA A 190 -4.15 -0.29 16.93
N GLY A 191 -3.87 -1.53 17.35
CA GLY A 191 -4.90 -2.45 17.82
C GLY A 191 -5.47 -2.05 19.20
N PRO A 192 -6.49 -2.78 19.69
CA PRO A 192 -6.99 -2.61 21.05
C PRO A 192 -5.84 -2.72 22.07
N GLY A 193 -5.65 -1.69 22.90
CA GLY A 193 -4.50 -1.58 23.82
C GLY A 193 -3.40 -0.60 23.38
N GLY A 194 -3.52 0.01 22.19
CA GLY A 194 -2.80 1.26 21.86
C GLY A 194 -1.29 1.14 21.71
N ASP A 195 -0.79 0.08 21.07
CA ASP A 195 0.66 -0.08 20.82
C ASP A 195 1.11 0.72 19.59
N GLU A 196 1.14 2.05 19.73
CA GLU A 196 1.63 2.99 18.71
C GLU A 196 3.09 2.72 18.32
N ALA A 197 3.91 2.22 19.26
CA ALA A 197 5.31 1.89 19.00
C ALA A 197 5.46 0.79 17.94
N LYS A 198 4.55 -0.18 17.88
CA LYS A 198 4.51 -1.17 16.78
C LYS A 198 4.18 -0.54 15.43
N VAL A 199 3.29 0.46 15.40
CA VAL A 199 2.95 1.17 14.16
C VAL A 199 4.13 2.01 13.69
N ASP A 200 4.80 2.73 14.60
CA ASP A 200 6.00 3.50 14.28
C ASP A 200 7.16 2.61 13.81
N ALA A 201 7.33 1.43 14.41
CA ALA A 201 8.31 0.43 13.96
C ALA A 201 7.96 -0.10 12.56
N ALA A 202 6.67 -0.33 12.28
CA ALA A 202 6.22 -0.74 10.95
C ALA A 202 6.44 0.35 9.89
N ILE A 203 6.19 1.62 10.23
CA ILE A 203 6.49 2.77 9.36
C ILE A 203 7.99 2.84 9.07
N SER A 204 8.84 2.69 10.09
CA SER A 204 10.30 2.74 9.92
C SER A 204 10.79 1.62 9.00
N ARG A 205 10.24 0.41 9.15
CA ARG A 205 10.54 -0.73 8.27
C ARG A 205 10.02 -0.53 6.85
N PHE A 206 8.85 0.07 6.71
CA PHE A 206 8.29 0.44 5.42
C PHE A 206 9.15 1.48 4.69
N ASP A 207 9.58 2.53 5.39
CA ASP A 207 10.48 3.55 4.86
C ASP A 207 11.80 2.92 4.37
N GLN A 208 12.37 1.98 5.13
CA GLN A 208 13.55 1.22 4.71
C GLN A 208 13.29 0.36 3.47
N ALA A 209 12.17 -0.38 3.45
CA ALA A 209 11.82 -1.24 2.32
C ALA A 209 11.66 -0.45 1.01
N VAL A 210 11.04 0.74 1.09
CA VAL A 210 10.87 1.63 -0.07
C VAL A 210 12.20 2.27 -0.48
N ALA A 211 13.07 2.62 0.48
CA ALA A 211 14.41 3.11 0.15
C ALA A 211 15.23 2.06 -0.63
N ASP A 212 15.03 0.78 -0.33
CA ASP A 212 15.67 -0.37 -1.01
C ASP A 212 14.89 -0.88 -2.24
N LEU A 213 13.87 -0.14 -2.69
CA LEU A 213 13.08 -0.49 -3.88
C LEU A 213 14.01 -0.64 -5.10
N ALA A 214 13.79 -1.72 -5.86
CA ALA A 214 14.48 -1.94 -7.12
C ALA A 214 13.48 -2.26 -8.23
N TRP A 215 13.69 -1.65 -9.40
CA TRP A 215 13.00 -2.06 -10.62
C TRP A 215 13.52 -3.43 -11.06
N THR A 216 12.61 -4.31 -11.44
CA THR A 216 12.98 -5.61 -12.01
C THR A 216 12.57 -5.62 -13.47
N GLU A 217 13.38 -6.22 -14.33
CA GLU A 217 12.93 -6.50 -15.68
C GLU A 217 11.75 -7.48 -15.58
N GLY A 218 10.65 -7.18 -16.27
CA GLY A 218 9.60 -8.17 -16.42
C GLY A 218 10.21 -9.40 -17.08
N GLU A 219 10.04 -10.58 -16.47
CA GLU A 219 10.37 -11.83 -17.13
C GLU A 219 9.58 -11.88 -18.44
N GLY A 220 10.26 -11.52 -19.53
CA GLY A 220 9.76 -11.80 -20.85
C GLY A 220 9.67 -13.31 -20.93
N SER A 221 8.44 -13.83 -21.04
CA SER A 221 8.19 -15.19 -21.51
C SER A 221 9.08 -15.43 -22.74
N GLY A 222 10.12 -16.22 -22.51
CA GLY A 222 11.25 -16.39 -23.42
C GLY A 222 11.78 -17.80 -23.28
N ALA A 223 10.96 -18.77 -23.68
CA ALA A 223 11.36 -20.03 -24.32
C ALA A 223 10.12 -20.69 -24.94
#